data_AF-A0A932S502-F1
#
_entry.id   AF-A0A932S502-F1
#
_cell.length_a   1.000
_cell.length_b   1.000
_cell.length_c   1.000
_cell.angle_alpha   90.00
_cell.angle_beta   90.00
_cell.angle_gamma   90.00
#
_symmetry.space_group_name_H-M   'P 1'
#
loop_
_entity.id
_entity.type
_entity.pdbx_description
1 polymer ?
#
loop_
_entity_poly.entity_id
_entity_poly.type
_entity_poly.pdbx_seq_one_letter_code
_entity_poly.pdbx_strand_id
1 'polypeptide(L)'
;MTQAKLHQDERLAAAPQWDHKPAPLCHVCGKPVETNLDSACRICNRPVHISWKQGEPESACSRIVSPLNCCGIAFVCNPCADGDVPAQS
;
A
#
# COMPACT_ATOMS: atom_id res chain seq x y z
N MET A 1 29.41 13.04 55.43
CA MET A 1 28.15 13.15 54.69
C MET A 1 28.42 14.04 53.49
N THR A 2 28.61 13.47 52.30
CA THR A 2 28.97 14.26 51.11
C THR A 2 28.08 13.77 49.97
N GLN A 3 27.17 14.64 49.54
CA GLN A 3 26.25 14.41 48.43
C GLN A 3 27.03 14.32 47.12
N ALA A 4 26.91 13.20 46.41
CA ALA A 4 27.26 13.12 45.00
C ALA A 4 26.02 13.49 44.18
N LYS A 5 26.02 14.72 43.67
CA LYS A 5 25.10 15.22 42.64
C LYS A 5 25.38 14.43 41.35
N LEU A 6 24.49 13.51 40.99
CA LEU A 6 24.52 12.84 39.69
C LEU A 6 24.08 13.86 38.62
N HIS A 7 25.03 14.25 37.77
CA HIS A 7 24.77 15.08 36.60
C HIS A 7 23.83 14.35 35.64
N GLN A 8 22.81 15.11 35.26
CA GLN A 8 21.79 14.83 34.28
C GLN A 8 22.39 15.15 32.91
N ASP A 9 22.87 14.14 32.18
CA ASP A 9 23.50 14.35 30.87
C ASP A 9 22.95 13.36 29.82
N GLU A 10 22.08 13.92 28.98
CA GLU A 10 22.05 13.75 27.53
C GLU A 10 22.23 12.35 26.95
N ARG A 11 21.14 11.57 26.92
CA ARG A 11 20.91 10.64 25.80
C ARG A 11 19.46 10.74 25.33
N LEU A 12 19.11 11.90 24.76
CA LEU A 12 18.03 11.96 23.77
C LEU A 12 18.53 11.17 22.57
N ALA A 13 18.31 9.85 22.59
CA ALA A 13 18.48 9.00 21.42
C ALA A 13 17.73 9.67 20.28
N ALA A 14 18.46 10.07 19.23
CA ALA A 14 17.87 10.60 18.01
C ALA A 14 16.72 9.68 17.62
N ALA A 15 15.49 10.20 17.67
CA ALA A 15 14.33 9.43 17.24
C ALA A 15 14.64 8.90 15.84
N PRO A 16 14.41 7.61 15.55
CA PRO A 16 14.62 7.08 14.23
C PRO A 16 13.87 7.99 13.25
N GLN A 17 14.61 8.61 12.32
CA GLN A 17 13.98 9.34 11.22
C GLN A 17 13.30 8.28 10.36
N TRP A 18 12.02 8.04 10.64
CA TRP A 18 11.18 7.22 9.78
C TRP A 18 11.11 7.98 8.47
N ASP A 19 11.82 7.48 7.46
CA ASP A 19 11.82 8.02 6.12
C ASP A 19 10.37 8.10 5.63
N HIS A 20 9.78 9.29 5.72
CA HIS A 20 8.38 9.53 5.36
C HIS A 20 8.28 9.55 3.83
N LYS A 21 8.49 8.40 3.20
CA LYS A 21 8.24 8.25 1.77
C LYS A 21 6.76 8.56 1.53
N PRO A 22 6.44 9.50 0.63
CA PRO A 22 5.04 9.83 0.37
C PRO A 22 4.30 8.59 -0.10
N ALA A 23 3.10 8.39 0.43
CA ALA A 23 2.27 7.26 0.06
C ALA A 23 2.02 7.26 -1.46
N PRO A 24 2.08 6.09 -2.13
CA PRO A 24 1.75 6.02 -3.54
C PRO A 24 0.30 6.46 -3.77
N LEU A 25 0.01 7.00 -4.95
CA LEU A 25 -1.35 7.36 -5.33
C LEU A 25 -2.00 6.23 -6.12
N CYS A 26 -3.26 5.94 -5.84
CA CYS A 26 -4.06 5.01 -6.63
C CYS A 26 -4.19 5.55 -8.05
N HIS A 27 -3.80 4.76 -9.04
CA HIS A 27 -3.85 5.18 -10.43
C HIS A 27 -5.29 5.37 -10.96
N VAL A 28 -6.28 4.72 -10.33
CA VAL A 28 -7.69 4.80 -10.77
C VAL A 28 -8.38 6.05 -10.23
N CYS A 29 -8.19 6.40 -8.95
CA CYS A 29 -8.92 7.50 -8.30
C CYS A 29 -8.06 8.68 -7.84
N GLY A 30 -6.73 8.58 -7.94
CA GLY A 30 -5.76 9.62 -7.57
C GLY A 30 -5.57 9.81 -6.06
N LYS A 31 -6.29 9.08 -5.20
CA LYS A 31 -6.17 9.18 -3.74
C LYS A 31 -5.01 8.31 -3.22
N PRO A 32 -4.37 8.67 -2.08
CA PRO A 32 -3.31 7.86 -1.49
C PRO A 32 -3.74 6.41 -1.24
N VAL A 33 -2.88 5.44 -1.55
CA VAL A 33 -3.05 4.04 -1.12
C VAL A 33 -2.40 3.85 0.25
N GLU A 34 -2.98 2.98 1.07
CA GLU A 34 -2.39 2.60 2.35
C GLU A 34 -1.06 1.87 2.09
N THR A 35 0.03 2.40 2.65
CA THR A 35 1.41 1.98 2.38
C THR A 35 1.78 0.62 2.95
N ASN A 36 0.92 0.01 3.78
CA ASN A 36 1.22 -1.23 4.48
C ASN A 36 1.00 -2.48 3.62
N LEU A 37 0.34 -2.34 2.48
CA LEU A 37 0.07 -3.42 1.55
C LEU A 37 0.61 -2.97 0.19
N ASP A 38 1.57 -3.70 -0.38
CA ASP A 38 2.05 -3.50 -1.75
C ASP A 38 0.88 -3.74 -2.73
N SER A 39 0.05 -2.71 -2.85
CA SER A 39 -1.27 -2.78 -3.46
C SER A 39 -1.15 -2.39 -4.92
N ALA A 40 -0.70 -3.33 -5.76
CA ALA A 40 -0.48 -3.10 -7.19
C ALA A 40 -1.38 -4.01 -8.06
N CYS A 41 -1.82 -3.47 -9.19
CA CYS A 41 -2.55 -4.25 -10.19
C CYS A 41 -1.62 -5.31 -10.82
N ARG A 42 -2.06 -6.57 -10.86
CA ARG A 42 -1.28 -7.68 -11.44
C ARG A 42 -0.94 -7.50 -12.92
N ILE A 43 -1.75 -6.76 -13.67
CA ILE A 43 -1.59 -6.56 -15.12
C ILE A 43 -0.70 -5.36 -15.43
N CYS A 44 -1.03 -4.17 -14.91
CA CYS A 44 -0.31 -2.94 -15.25
C CYS A 44 0.76 -2.53 -14.22
N ASN A 45 0.87 -3.27 -13.11
CA ASN A 45 1.80 -3.01 -12.00
C ASN A 45 1.70 -1.60 -11.37
N ARG A 46 0.58 -0.90 -11.58
CA ARG A 46 0.33 0.42 -11.01
C ARG A 46 -0.33 0.30 -9.63
N PRO A 47 -0.04 1.21 -8.67
CA PRO A 47 -0.69 1.22 -7.37
C PRO A 47 -2.21 1.38 -7.50
N VAL A 48 -2.97 0.63 -6.71
CA VAL A 48 -4.43 0.61 -6.73
C VAL A 48 -4.99 0.29 -5.36
N HIS A 49 -6.14 0.86 -4.99
CA HIS A 49 -6.84 0.43 -3.78
C HIS A 49 -7.32 -1.01 -3.90
N ILE A 50 -6.99 -1.81 -2.89
CA ILE A 50 -7.52 -3.15 -2.71
C ILE A 50 -8.87 -3.06 -2.00
N SER A 51 -9.90 -3.71 -2.54
CA SER A 51 -11.12 -3.99 -1.78
C SER A 51 -11.06 -5.39 -1.21
N TRP A 52 -11.05 -5.49 0.12
CA TRP A 52 -11.14 -6.75 0.86
C TRP A 52 -12.58 -7.22 1.03
N LYS A 53 -13.56 -6.39 0.67
CA LYS A 53 -14.98 -6.76 0.71
C LYS A 53 -15.38 -7.45 -0.59
N GLN A 54 -15.74 -8.72 -0.49
CA GLN A 54 -16.41 -9.44 -1.56
C GLN A 54 -17.80 -8.83 -1.80
N GLY A 55 -18.09 -8.38 -3.02
CA GLY A 55 -19.46 -8.04 -3.44
C GLY A 55 -19.89 -6.57 -3.34
N GLU A 56 -19.01 -5.63 -3.00
CA GLU A 56 -19.30 -4.19 -3.14
C GLU A 56 -18.58 -3.60 -4.37
N PRO A 57 -19.22 -3.58 -5.55
CA PRO A 57 -18.59 -3.12 -6.80
C PRO A 57 -18.40 -1.60 -6.86
N GLU A 58 -19.16 -0.82 -6.10
CA GLU A 58 -19.32 0.61 -6.36
C GLU A 58 -18.21 1.50 -5.77
N SER A 59 -17.31 0.95 -4.95
CA SER A 59 -16.24 1.73 -4.29
C SER A 59 -14.82 1.17 -4.50
N ALA A 60 -14.70 0.03 -5.18
CA ALA A 60 -13.43 -0.67 -5.32
C ALA A 60 -12.70 -0.24 -6.59
N CYS A 61 -11.47 0.29 -6.47
CA CYS A 61 -10.61 0.60 -7.63
C CYS A 61 -10.01 -0.66 -8.30
N SER A 62 -10.20 -1.83 -7.68
CA SER A 62 -9.73 -3.13 -8.15
C SER A 62 -10.72 -4.25 -7.85
N ARG A 63 -10.57 -5.36 -8.57
CA ARG A 63 -11.30 -6.62 -8.38
C ARG A 63 -10.35 -7.70 -7.88
N ILE A 64 -10.82 -8.52 -6.95
CA ILE A 64 -10.12 -9.76 -6.56
C ILE A 64 -10.29 -10.77 -7.70
N VAL A 65 -9.18 -11.32 -8.17
CA VAL A 65 -9.15 -12.43 -9.10
C VAL A 65 -8.42 -13.61 -8.45
N SER A 66 -8.99 -14.80 -8.60
CA SER A 66 -8.35 -16.06 -8.19
C SER A 66 -7.82 -16.74 -9.45
N PRO A 67 -6.49 -16.84 -9.66
CA PRO A 67 -5.96 -17.58 -10.79
C PRO A 67 -6.29 -19.06 -10.63
N LEU A 68 -6.88 -19.70 -11.65
CA LEU A 68 -7.30 -21.10 -11.62
C LEU A 68 -6.18 -22.09 -11.23
N ASN A 69 -4.92 -21.69 -11.40
CA ASN A 69 -3.74 -22.53 -11.18
C ASN A 69 -2.93 -22.13 -9.93
N CYS A 70 -3.46 -21.28 -9.04
CA CYS A 70 -2.72 -20.77 -7.89
C CYS A 70 -3.61 -20.74 -6.64
N CYS A 71 -3.08 -21.18 -5.50
CA CYS A 71 -3.72 -20.99 -4.19
C CYS A 71 -3.48 -19.57 -3.65
N GLY A 72 -3.80 -18.54 -4.44
CA GLY A 72 -3.55 -17.14 -4.09
C GLY A 72 -4.61 -16.21 -4.66
N ILE A 73 -4.76 -15.05 -4.02
CA ILE A 73 -5.57 -13.95 -4.54
C ILE A 73 -4.66 -12.95 -5.25
N ALA A 74 -5.11 -12.43 -6.38
CA ALA A 74 -4.50 -11.31 -7.06
C ALA A 74 -5.52 -10.18 -7.21
N PHE A 75 -5.03 -8.96 -7.42
CA PHE A 75 -5.87 -7.79 -7.61
C PHE A 75 -5.63 -7.20 -8.99
N VAL A 76 -6.71 -6.86 -9.69
CA VAL A 76 -6.66 -6.24 -11.02
C VAL A 76 -7.46 -4.94 -10.96
N CYS A 77 -6.89 -3.82 -11.39
CA CYS A 77 -7.63 -2.54 -11.42
C CYS A 77 -8.79 -2.60 -12.42
N ASN A 78 -9.86 -1.85 -12.16
CA ASN A 78 -11.06 -1.89 -13.01
C ASN A 78 -10.74 -1.67 -14.51
N PRO A 79 -9.90 -0.69 -14.91
CA PRO A 79 -9.54 -0.53 -16.33
C PRO A 79 -8.90 -1.78 -16.94
N CYS A 80 -8.02 -2.48 -16.21
CA CYS A 80 -7.42 -3.71 -16.71
C CYS A 80 -8.43 -4.88 -16.73
N ALA A 81 -9.38 -4.92 -15.80
CA ALA A 81 -10.40 -5.95 -15.74
C ALA A 81 -11.49 -5.77 -16.82
N ASP A 82 -11.77 -4.53 -17.21
CA ASP A 82 -12.74 -4.18 -18.25
C ASP A 82 -12.14 -4.24 -19.66
N GLY A 83 -10.83 -4.43 -19.78
CA GLY A 83 -10.13 -4.53 -21.06
C GLY A 83 -9.75 -3.19 -21.69
N ASP A 84 -9.84 -2.09 -20.93
CA ASP A 84 -9.50 -0.73 -21.36
C ASP A 84 -7.99 -0.45 -21.43
N VAL A 85 -7.15 -1.46 -21.16
CA VAL A 85 -5.70 -1.29 -21.19
C VAL A 85 -5.11 -2.17 -22.28
N PRO A 86 -4.35 -1.61 -23.24
CA PRO A 86 -3.61 -2.42 -24.20
C PRO A 86 -2.63 -3.30 -23.43
N ALA A 87 -2.66 -4.61 -23.70
CA ALA A 87 -1.68 -5.54 -23.17
C ALA A 87 -0.28 -5.00 -23.48
N GLN A 88 0.54 -4.81 -22.44
CA GLN A 88 1.94 -4.43 -22.67
C GLN A 88 2.60 -5.59 -23.42
N SER A 89 3.02 -5.28 -24.64
CA SER A 89 3.70 -6.19 -25.58
C SER A 89 5.12 -6.45 -25.15
#